data_AF-A0A5J4PSW9-F1
#
_entry.id   AF-A0A5J4PSW9-F1
#
_cell.length_a   1.000
_cell.length_b   1.000
_cell.length_c   1.000
_cell.angle_alpha   90.00
_cell.angle_beta   90.00
_cell.angle_gamma   90.00
#
_symmetry.space_group_name_H-M   'P 1'
#
loop_
_entity.id
_entity.type
_entity.pdbx_description
1 polymer ?
#
loop_
_entity_poly.entity_id
_entity_poly.type
_entity_poly.pdbx_seq_one_letter_code
_entity_poly.pdbx_strand_id
1 'polypeptide(L)'
;LITQNMKEVKQLMGTYVGIVRSNLRLKRAWTRLDIIYEETESLFKRSVVSKEICELRNVINVGYLIMRQAIERKESRGLHYTIDYPKQD
;
A
#
# COMPACT_ATOMS: atom_id res chain seq x y z
N LEU A 1 16.31 8.79 2.85
CA LEU A 1 15.31 7.86 3.43
C LEU A 1 13.89 8.28 3.07
N ILE A 2 13.39 9.44 3.52
CA ILE A 2 11.99 9.86 3.26
C ILE A 2 11.62 9.86 1.77
N THR A 3 12.42 10.50 0.92
CA THR A 3 12.18 10.54 -0.54
C THR A 3 12.19 9.16 -1.18
N GLN A 4 13.04 8.25 -0.68
CA GLN A 4 13.14 6.89 -1.18
C GLN A 4 11.90 6.07 -0.81
N ASN A 5 11.49 6.09 0.47
CA ASN A 5 10.29 5.40 0.94
C ASN A 5 9.04 5.93 0.24
N MET A 6 8.96 7.25 0.02
CA MET A 6 7.88 7.86 -0.75
C MET A 6 7.81 7.33 -2.20
N LYS A 7 8.96 7.21 -2.88
CA LYS A 7 9.04 6.67 -4.23
C LYS A 7 8.65 5.19 -4.26
N GLU A 8 9.11 4.42 -3.27
CA GLU A 8 8.83 2.99 -3.17
C GLU A 8 7.35 2.70 -2.93
N VAL A 9 6.70 3.43 -2.00
CA VAL A 9 5.25 3.29 -1.74
C VAL A 9 4.45 3.62 -3.01
N LYS A 10 4.79 4.71 -3.71
CA LYS A 10 4.13 5.08 -4.97
C LYS A 10 4.28 3.99 -6.03
N GLN A 11 5.49 3.45 -6.20
CA GLN A 11 5.74 2.38 -7.16
C GLN A 11 5.00 1.09 -6.80
N LEU A 12 4.97 0.74 -5.51
CA LEU A 12 4.28 -0.43 -5.00
C LEU A 12 2.77 -0.34 -5.25
N MET A 13 2.15 0.79 -4.89
CA MET A 13 0.72 1.03 -5.13
C MET A 13 0.39 1.01 -6.62
N GLY A 14 1.18 1.67 -7.47
CA GLY A 14 0.95 1.68 -8.91
C GLY A 14 1.13 0.30 -9.57
N THR A 15 2.12 -0.47 -9.12
CA THR A 15 2.44 -1.77 -9.73
C THR A 15 1.46 -2.85 -9.28
N TYR A 16 1.20 -2.97 -7.98
CA TYR A 16 0.47 -4.11 -7.42
C TYR A 16 -1.00 -3.83 -7.12
N VAL A 17 -1.37 -2.57 -6.91
CA VAL A 17 -2.71 -2.13 -6.52
C VAL A 17 -3.37 -1.28 -7.63
N GLY A 18 -2.86 -1.41 -8.86
CA GLY A 18 -3.42 -0.81 -10.07
C GLY A 18 -4.74 -1.45 -10.52
N ILE A 19 -5.14 -1.21 -11.77
CA ILE A 19 -6.43 -1.64 -12.32
C ILE A 19 -6.62 -3.16 -12.20
N VAL A 20 -5.61 -3.93 -12.61
CA VAL A 20 -5.63 -5.41 -12.58
C VAL A 20 -4.89 -5.91 -11.35
N ARG A 21 -5.58 -6.68 -10.51
CA ARG A 21 -5.06 -7.22 -9.25
C ARG A 21 -5.04 -8.75 -9.26
N SER A 22 -4.26 -9.31 -8.35
CA SER A 22 -4.32 -10.73 -7.99
C SER A 22 -3.91 -10.94 -6.53
N ASN A 23 -4.39 -12.01 -5.91
CA ASN A 23 -4.05 -12.43 -4.56
C ASN A 23 -2.53 -12.50 -4.36
N LEU A 24 -1.80 -13.08 -5.33
CA LEU A 24 -0.34 -13.17 -5.26
C LEU A 24 0.33 -11.79 -5.27
N ARG A 25 -0.13 -10.89 -6.15
CA ARG A 25 0.42 -9.53 -6.28
C ARG A 25 0.13 -8.70 -5.04
N LEU A 26 -1.09 -8.75 -4.54
CA LEU A 26 -1.51 -8.05 -3.32
C LEU A 26 -0.74 -8.57 -2.10
N LYS A 27 -0.55 -9.89 -1.97
CA LYS A 27 0.25 -10.47 -0.88
C LYS A 27 1.71 -10.01 -0.92
N ARG A 28 2.33 -9.96 -2.11
CA ARG A 28 3.71 -9.45 -2.27
C ARG A 28 3.82 -7.96 -1.89
N ALA A 29 2.84 -7.17 -2.30
CA ALA A 29 2.77 -5.75 -1.99
C ALA A 29 2.56 -5.51 -0.49
N TRP A 30 1.70 -6.30 0.14
CA TRP A 30 1.45 -6.27 1.57
C TRP A 30 2.73 -6.43 2.38
N THR A 31 3.49 -7.50 2.13
CA THR A 31 4.74 -7.77 2.86
C THR A 31 5.75 -6.63 2.74
N ARG A 32 5.82 -5.96 1.58
CA ARG A 32 6.72 -4.82 1.38
C ARG A 32 6.23 -3.55 2.06
N LEU A 33 4.92 -3.26 1.96
CA LEU A 33 4.34 -2.08 2.60
C LEU A 33 4.45 -2.17 4.13
N ASP A 34 4.29 -3.37 4.69
CA ASP A 34 4.41 -3.64 6.13
C ASP A 34 5.82 -3.30 6.66
N ILE A 35 6.87 -3.69 5.93
CA ILE A 35 8.26 -3.32 6.25
C ILE A 35 8.43 -1.79 6.22
N ILE A 36 7.96 -1.13 5.16
CA ILE A 36 8.08 0.34 5.03
C ILE A 36 7.30 1.06 6.15
N TYR A 37 6.15 0.51 6.54
CA TYR A 37 5.33 1.02 7.63
C TYR A 37 6.09 0.97 8.95
N GLU A 38 6.59 -0.19 9.35
CA GLU A 38 7.33 -0.37 10.60
C GLU A 38 8.59 0.50 10.65
N GLU A 39 9.33 0.57 9.54
CA GLU A 39 10.50 1.44 9.43
C GLU A 39 10.14 2.93 9.57
N THR A 40 9.01 3.35 8.99
CA THR A 40 8.54 4.74 9.05
C THR A 40 8.03 5.09 10.45
N GLU A 41 7.29 4.22 11.12
CA GLU A 41 6.85 4.42 12.50
C GLU A 41 8.05 4.49 13.45
N SER A 42 9.04 3.61 13.26
CA SER A 42 10.29 3.65 14.01
C SER A 42 11.07 4.94 13.77
N LEU A 43 11.12 5.42 12.52
CA LEU A 43 11.75 6.69 12.17
C LEU A 43 11.02 7.87 12.82
N PHE A 44 9.69 7.91 12.73
CA PHE A 44 8.86 8.97 13.28
C PHE A 44 9.06 9.13 14.79
N LYS A 45 9.13 8.01 15.53
CA LYS A 45 9.34 8.01 16.99
C LYS A 45 10.71 8.55 17.42
N ARG A 46 11.76 8.38 16.60
CA ARG A 46 13.13 8.82 16.92
C ARG A 46 13.50 10.19 16.34
N SER A 47 12.75 10.68 15.36
CA SER A 47 13.03 11.94 14.67
C SER A 47 12.34 13.13 15.32
N VAL A 48 12.94 14.32 15.18
CA VAL A 48 12.19 15.57 15.38
C VAL A 48 11.07 15.65 14.33
N VAL A 49 9.87 15.98 14.79
CA VAL A 49 8.69 16.05 13.92
C VAL A 49 8.92 17.08 12.82
N SER A 50 8.80 16.65 11.57
CA SER A 50 8.88 17.50 10.38
C SER A 50 7.67 17.26 9.47
N LYS A 51 7.43 18.18 8.54
CA LYS A 51 6.33 18.05 7.58
C LYS A 51 6.50 16.81 6.72
N GLU A 52 7.72 16.56 6.23
CA GLU A 52 8.03 15.50 5.28
C GLU A 52 7.78 14.10 5.87
N ILE A 53 8.10 13.90 7.15
CA ILE A 53 7.87 12.61 7.79
C ILE A 53 6.39 12.38 8.11
N CYS A 54 5.66 13.42 8.48
CA CYS A 54 4.21 13.35 8.64
C CYS A 54 3.51 13.02 7.32
N GLU A 55 3.93 13.64 6.21
CA GLU A 55 3.40 13.35 4.88
C GLU A 55 3.70 11.91 4.44
N LEU A 56 4.92 11.42 4.67
CA LEU A 56 5.29 10.03 4.40
C LEU A 56 4.40 9.06 5.18
N ARG A 57 4.27 9.28 6.49
CA ARG A 57 3.45 8.47 7.38
C ARG A 57 1.99 8.42 6.92
N ASN A 58 1.42 9.56 6.54
CA ASN A 58 0.04 9.66 6.06
C ASN A 58 -0.16 8.89 4.75
N VAL A 59 0.76 9.02 3.79
CA VAL A 59 0.68 8.30 2.51
C VAL A 59 0.73 6.79 2.72
N ILE A 60 1.61 6.30 3.60
CA ILE A 60 1.71 4.87 3.93
C ILE A 60 0.43 4.38 4.58
N ASN A 61 -0.11 5.11 5.56
CA ASN A 61 -1.37 4.76 6.24
C ASN A 61 -2.54 4.62 5.26
N VAL A 62 -2.69 5.58 4.34
CA VAL A 62 -3.74 5.51 3.32
C VAL A 62 -3.49 4.32 2.38
N GLY A 63 -2.25 4.09 1.96
CA GLY A 63 -1.88 2.91 1.16
C GLY A 63 -2.22 1.59 1.85
N TYR A 64 -2.02 1.51 3.16
CA TYR A 64 -2.33 0.34 3.98
C TYR A 64 -3.83 0.03 3.99
N LEU A 65 -4.67 1.06 4.20
CA LEU A 65 -6.13 0.93 4.16
C LEU A 65 -6.62 0.45 2.79
N ILE A 66 -6.11 1.05 1.72
CA ILE A 66 -6.46 0.66 0.34
C ILE A 66 -6.07 -0.80 0.09
N MET A 67 -4.87 -1.20 0.49
CA MET A 67 -4.40 -2.55 0.23
C MET A 67 -5.13 -3.60 1.07
N ARG A 68 -5.46 -3.32 2.33
CA ARG A 68 -6.32 -4.18 3.15
C ARG A 68 -7.66 -4.42 2.47
N GLN A 69 -8.33 -3.34 2.06
CA GLN A 69 -9.61 -3.44 1.37
C GLN A 69 -9.49 -4.26 0.07
N ALA A 70 -8.40 -4.07 -0.68
CA ALA A 70 -8.18 -4.80 -1.91
C ALA A 70 -7.94 -6.31 -1.70
N ILE A 71 -7.34 -6.69 -0.56
CA ILE A 71 -7.11 -8.10 -0.19
C ILE A 71 -8.41 -8.75 0.29
N GLU A 72 -9.19 -8.03 1.11
CA GLU A 72 -10.43 -8.53 1.72
C GLU A 72 -11.55 -8.68 0.67
N ARG A 73 -11.55 -7.87 -0.39
CA ARG A 73 -12.55 -7.93 -1.45
C ARG A 73 -12.31 -9.10 -2.42
N LYS A 74 -13.22 -10.07 -2.40
CA LYS A 74 -13.16 -11.31 -3.22
C LYS A 74 -14.12 -11.31 -4.40
N GLU A 75 -14.25 -10.17 -5.07
CA GLU A 75 -15.10 -9.98 -6.26
C GLU A 75 -14.47 -8.94 -7.19
N SER A 76 -14.91 -8.89 -8.46
CA SER A 76 -14.52 -7.83 -9.39
C SER A 76 -15.68 -6.87 -9.65
N ARG A 77 -15.59 -5.64 -9.15
CA ARG A 77 -16.64 -4.61 -9.27
C ARG A 77 -16.06 -3.23 -9.57
N GLY A 78 -16.56 -2.59 -10.64
CA GLY A 78 -16.10 -1.27 -11.08
C GLY A 78 -14.59 -1.26 -11.37
N LEU A 79 -13.86 -0.32 -10.75
CA LEU A 79 -12.40 -0.21 -10.88
C LEU A 79 -11.61 -1.22 -10.01
N HIS A 80 -12.31 -2.00 -9.19
CA HIS A 80 -11.71 -3.12 -8.47
C HIS A 80 -11.81 -4.38 -9.32
N TYR A 81 -10.81 -4.65 -10.16
CA TYR A 81 -10.72 -5.88 -10.95
C TYR A 81 -9.62 -6.80 -10.41
N THR A 82 -9.98 -8.03 -10.09
CA THR A 82 -9.07 -9.07 -9.58
C THR A 82 -9.23 -10.35 -10.38
N ILE A 83 -8.12 -10.87 -10.92
CA ILE A 83 -8.16 -12.03 -11.83
C ILE A 83 -8.55 -13.33 -11.12
N ASP A 84 -8.35 -13.40 -9.80
CA ASP A 84 -8.72 -14.56 -8.99
C ASP A 84 -10.23 -14.63 -8.71
N TYR A 85 -10.94 -13.50 -8.84
CA TYR A 85 -12.39 -13.39 -8.64
C TYR A 85 -13.00 -12.49 -9.74
N PRO A 86 -13.11 -12.97 -10.99
CA PRO A 86 -13.49 -12.14 -12.13
C PRO A 86 -14.99 -11.80 -12.19
N LYS A 87 -15.82 -12.51 -11.42
CA LYS A 87 -17.27 -12.29 -11.37
C LYS A 87 -17.60 -11.24 -10.29
N GLN A 88 -18.72 -10.55 -10.48
CA GLN A 88 -19.38 -9.84 -9.39
C GLN A 88 -20.10 -10.91 -8.55
N ASP A 89 -19.82 -10.92 -7.25
CA ASP A 89 -20.69 -11.57 -6.26
C ASP A 89 -21.90 -10.65 -5.97
#